data_AF-A0A7C5KET9-F1
#
_entry.id   AF-A0A7C5KET9-F1
#
_cell.length_a   1.000
_cell.length_b   1.000
_cell.length_c   1.000
_cell.angle_alpha   90.00
_cell.angle_beta   90.00
_cell.angle_gamma   90.00
#
_symmetry.space_group_name_H-M   'P 1'
#
loop_
_entity.id
_entity.type
_entity.pdbx_description
1 polymer ?
#
loop_
_entity_poly.entity_id
_entity_poly.type
_entity_poly.pdbx_seq_one_letter_code
_entity_poly.pdbx_strand_id
1 'polypeptide(L)'
;MTKVQGKVFGLRAAEIGALEKLLHRRVPPARALSYDLARELSGLADALGRSVGVTIDRRGRVRGVWVDAPGRVLPAGLDPPRTGPSRFSGLRFVYATASQGGVTHVDATEAVRLRMDAWVRV
;
A
#
# COMPACT_ATOMS: atom_id res chain seq x y z
N MET A 1 -9.06 -3.67 13.86
CA MET A 1 -9.14 -2.23 13.52
C MET A 1 -8.19 -1.98 12.36
N THR A 2 -8.73 -1.69 11.19
CA THR A 2 -7.97 -1.31 10.00
C THR A 2 -7.68 0.19 10.11
N LYS A 3 -6.41 0.61 10.11
CA LYS A 3 -6.01 1.98 10.44
C LYS A 3 -5.16 2.56 9.30
N VAL A 4 -5.27 3.87 9.07
CA VAL A 4 -4.30 4.62 8.28
C VAL A 4 -3.00 4.74 9.09
N GLN A 5 -1.88 4.32 8.52
CA GLN A 5 -0.59 4.15 9.19
C GLN A 5 0.52 4.93 8.50
N GLY A 6 1.64 5.11 9.21
CA GLY A 6 2.81 5.84 8.72
C GLY A 6 2.76 7.34 9.05
N LYS A 7 3.28 8.17 8.15
CA LYS A 7 3.41 9.62 8.31
C LYS A 7 2.07 10.31 8.08
N VAL A 8 1.17 10.21 9.06
CA VAL A 8 -0.17 10.84 9.04
C VAL A 8 -0.20 12.23 9.70
N PHE A 9 0.90 12.63 10.35
CA PHE A 9 1.01 13.96 10.95
C PHE A 9 0.91 15.06 9.88
N GLY A 10 0.18 16.11 10.21
CA GLY A 10 -0.09 17.26 9.33
C GLY A 10 -1.16 17.05 8.27
N LEU A 11 -1.81 15.86 8.22
CA LEU A 11 -2.96 15.65 7.35
C LEU A 11 -4.23 16.28 7.92
N ARG A 12 -5.02 16.90 7.06
CA ARG A 12 -6.34 17.46 7.41
C ARG A 12 -7.35 16.34 7.63
N ALA A 13 -8.41 16.61 8.40
CA ALA A 13 -9.47 15.62 8.65
C ALA A 13 -10.10 15.08 7.36
N ALA A 14 -10.31 15.95 6.35
CA ALA A 14 -10.83 15.53 5.05
C ALA A 14 -9.89 14.58 4.29
N GLU A 15 -8.57 14.79 4.39
CA GLU A 15 -7.55 13.95 3.78
C GLU A 15 -7.49 12.58 4.46
N ILE A 16 -7.56 12.55 5.80
CA ILE A 16 -7.64 11.31 6.57
C ILE A 16 -8.91 10.53 6.19
N GLY A 17 -10.07 11.21 6.12
CA GLY A 17 -11.32 10.58 5.72
C GLY A 17 -11.28 10.03 4.29
N ALA A 18 -10.57 10.68 3.37
CA ALA A 18 -10.36 10.16 2.02
C ALA A 18 -9.48 8.91 2.01
N LEU A 19 -8.42 8.87 2.82
CA LEU A 19 -7.57 7.68 2.99
C LEU A 19 -8.34 6.52 3.65
N GLU A 20 -9.19 6.79 4.62
CA GLU A 20 -10.01 5.76 5.29
C GLU A 20 -11.00 5.08 4.33
N LYS A 21 -11.51 5.81 3.32
CA LYS A 21 -12.37 5.21 2.28
C LYS A 21 -11.69 4.06 1.54
N LEU A 22 -10.36 4.10 1.38
CA LEU A 22 -9.59 3.01 0.76
C LEU A 22 -9.73 1.69 1.54
N LEU A 23 -9.92 1.73 2.86
CA LEU A 23 -10.10 0.52 3.69
C LEU A 23 -11.36 -0.27 3.33
N HIS A 24 -12.36 0.40 2.76
CA HIS A 24 -13.62 -0.20 2.35
C HIS A 24 -13.56 -0.77 0.93
N ARG A 25 -12.48 -0.51 0.19
CA ARG A 25 -12.30 -1.04 -1.17
C ARG A 25 -12.14 -2.56 -1.18
N ARG A 26 -12.52 -3.14 -2.31
CA ARG A 26 -12.41 -4.55 -2.62
C ARG A 26 -11.82 -4.71 -4.01
N VAL A 27 -10.86 -5.62 -4.11
CA VAL A 27 -10.26 -6.03 -5.37
C VAL A 27 -10.69 -7.47 -5.65
N PRO A 28 -11.08 -7.82 -6.89
CA PRO A 28 -11.33 -9.23 -7.21
C PRO A 28 -10.12 -10.10 -6.85
N PRO A 29 -10.28 -11.25 -6.17
CA PRO A 29 -9.17 -12.08 -5.69
C PRO A 29 -8.11 -12.44 -6.76
N ALA A 30 -8.57 -12.62 -8.00
CA ALA A 30 -7.76 -12.94 -9.17
C ALA A 30 -6.93 -11.75 -9.72
N ARG A 31 -7.13 -10.53 -9.19
CA ARG A 31 -6.41 -9.32 -9.63
C ARG A 31 -5.56 -8.74 -8.51
N ALA A 32 -4.41 -8.15 -8.85
CA ALA A 32 -3.58 -7.45 -7.89
C ALA A 32 -4.21 -6.12 -7.44
N LEU A 33 -4.88 -5.43 -8.36
CA LEU A 33 -5.60 -4.17 -8.16
C LEU A 33 -6.78 -4.02 -9.13
N SER A 34 -7.66 -3.06 -8.88
CA SER A 34 -8.65 -2.57 -9.86
C SER A 34 -8.23 -1.22 -10.44
N TYR A 35 -8.74 -0.88 -11.62
CA TYR A 35 -8.50 0.43 -12.24
C TYR A 35 -9.00 1.58 -11.35
N ASP A 36 -10.17 1.43 -10.74
CA ASP A 36 -10.71 2.44 -9.83
C ASP A 36 -9.82 2.66 -8.59
N LEU A 37 -9.28 1.57 -8.02
CA LEU A 37 -8.36 1.67 -6.90
C LEU A 37 -7.04 2.33 -7.32
N ALA A 38 -6.53 2.03 -8.52
CA ALA A 38 -5.35 2.68 -9.07
C ALA A 38 -5.56 4.20 -9.19
N ARG A 39 -6.66 4.60 -9.84
CA ARG A 39 -7.00 6.01 -10.06
C ARG A 39 -7.15 6.78 -8.74
N GLU A 40 -7.82 6.17 -7.76
CA GLU A 40 -7.99 6.79 -6.44
C GLU A 40 -6.68 6.89 -5.66
N LEU A 41 -5.83 5.85 -5.69
CA LEU A 41 -4.50 5.86 -5.08
C LEU A 41 -3.60 6.93 -5.68
N SER A 42 -3.48 7.00 -7.01
CA SER A 42 -2.63 7.98 -7.67
C SER A 42 -3.12 9.40 -7.41
N GLY A 43 -4.44 9.64 -7.51
CA GLY A 43 -5.03 10.95 -7.19
C GLY A 43 -4.78 11.40 -5.75
N LEU A 44 -4.85 10.48 -4.77
CA LEU A 44 -4.52 10.78 -3.37
C LEU A 44 -3.03 11.04 -3.17
N ALA A 45 -2.15 10.25 -3.80
CA ALA A 45 -0.70 10.45 -3.69
C ALA A 45 -0.27 11.82 -4.22
N ASP A 46 -0.80 12.21 -5.38
CA ASP A 46 -0.53 13.51 -6.01
C ASP A 46 -1.09 14.67 -5.18
N ALA A 47 -2.36 14.57 -4.75
CA ALA A 47 -2.99 15.62 -3.96
C ALA A 47 -2.30 15.86 -2.60
N LEU A 48 -1.75 14.80 -2.00
CA LEU A 48 -1.04 14.87 -0.72
C LEU A 48 0.45 15.18 -0.88
N GLY A 49 1.01 15.08 -2.09
CA GLY A 49 2.46 15.14 -2.32
C GLY A 49 3.23 14.05 -1.56
N ARG A 50 2.62 12.88 -1.36
CA ARG A 50 3.12 11.79 -0.49
C ARG A 50 3.03 10.45 -1.19
N SER A 51 3.80 9.46 -0.71
CA SER A 51 3.53 8.07 -1.07
C SER A 51 2.31 7.57 -0.33
N VAL A 52 1.37 6.96 -1.05
CA VAL A 52 0.17 6.36 -0.48
C VAL A 52 0.07 4.91 -0.96
N GLY A 53 -0.13 3.97 -0.05
CA GLY A 53 -0.24 2.56 -0.40
C GLY A 53 -1.29 1.81 0.42
N VAL A 54 -1.69 0.66 -0.11
CA VAL A 54 -2.65 -0.25 0.51
C VAL A 54 -2.09 -1.66 0.56
N THR A 55 -2.35 -2.34 1.67
CA THR A 55 -2.12 -3.78 1.77
C THR A 55 -3.40 -4.54 1.48
N ILE A 56 -3.33 -5.58 0.66
CA ILE A 56 -4.48 -6.33 0.19
C ILE A 56 -4.24 -7.82 0.46
N ASP A 57 -5.20 -8.49 1.11
CA ASP A 57 -5.13 -9.94 1.31
C ASP A 57 -5.53 -10.73 0.04
N ARG A 58 -5.26 -12.03 0.02
CA ARG A 58 -5.65 -12.93 -1.09
C ARG A 58 -7.16 -12.97 -1.38
N ARG A 59 -8.00 -12.55 -0.43
CA ARG A 59 -9.46 -12.46 -0.61
C ARG A 59 -9.87 -11.10 -1.16
N GLY A 60 -8.91 -10.23 -1.49
CA GLY A 60 -9.17 -8.92 -2.08
C GLY A 60 -9.57 -7.84 -1.08
N ARG A 61 -9.40 -8.06 0.22
CA ARG A 61 -9.73 -7.07 1.24
C ARG A 61 -8.54 -6.16 1.47
N VAL A 62 -8.77 -4.85 1.46
CA VAL A 62 -7.79 -3.89 1.97
C VAL A 62 -7.64 -4.07 3.48
N ARG A 63 -6.41 -4.31 3.93
CA ARG A 63 -6.01 -4.63 5.31
C ARG A 63 -5.33 -3.46 6.02
N GLY A 64 -4.94 -2.43 5.28
CA GLY A 64 -4.29 -1.24 5.82
C GLY A 64 -4.04 -0.22 4.72
N VAL A 65 -3.95 1.04 5.13
CA VAL A 65 -3.57 2.18 4.29
C VAL A 65 -2.32 2.79 4.89
N TRP A 66 -1.36 3.13 4.06
CA TRP A 66 -0.03 3.59 4.45
C TRP A 66 0.27 4.91 3.78
N VAL A 67 0.77 5.86 4.55
CA VAL A 67 1.24 7.16 4.07
C VAL A 67 2.71 7.32 4.45
N ASP A 68 3.54 7.74 3.51
CA ASP A 68 4.94 8.07 3.76
C ASP A 68 5.40 9.25 2.89
N ALA A 69 6.65 9.65 3.05
CA ALA A 69 7.28 10.66 2.22
C ALA A 69 7.30 10.22 0.74
N PRO A 70 7.26 11.18 -0.21
CA PRO A 70 7.34 10.88 -1.63
C PRO A 70 8.62 10.09 -1.94
N GLY A 71 8.51 9.15 -2.89
CA GLY A 71 9.60 8.24 -3.26
C GLY A 71 9.79 7.03 -2.34
N ARG A 72 9.10 6.96 -1.18
CA ARG A 72 9.11 5.75 -0.36
C ARG A 72 8.22 4.69 -0.98
N VAL A 73 8.77 3.50 -1.22
CA VAL A 73 8.11 2.45 -2.01
C VAL A 73 7.60 1.27 -1.17
N LEU A 74 8.09 1.11 0.07
CA LEU A 74 7.58 0.20 1.10
C LEU A 74 7.59 0.90 2.47
N PRO A 75 6.51 0.80 3.26
CA PRO A 75 6.46 1.39 4.58
C PRO A 75 7.26 0.57 5.60
N ALA A 76 7.98 1.27 6.48
CA ALA A 76 8.66 0.64 7.60
C ALA A 76 7.65 0.03 8.59
N GLY A 77 7.95 -1.16 9.11
CA GLY A 77 7.11 -1.85 10.09
C GLY A 77 5.89 -2.57 9.50
N LEU A 78 5.82 -2.71 8.17
CA LEU A 78 4.87 -3.61 7.55
C LEU A 78 5.18 -5.05 8.01
N ASP A 79 4.23 -5.67 8.70
CA ASP A 79 4.37 -7.04 9.21
C ASP A 79 3.31 -7.95 8.55
N PRO A 80 3.70 -8.87 7.67
CA PRO A 80 2.77 -9.77 7.02
C PRO A 80 2.19 -10.79 8.02
N PRO A 81 1.02 -11.38 7.70
CA PRO A 81 0.53 -12.52 8.46
C PRO A 81 1.58 -13.63 8.56
N ARG A 82 1.71 -14.24 9.74
CA ARG A 82 2.58 -15.39 9.94
C ARG A 82 2.17 -16.51 8.99
N THR A 83 3.08 -16.86 8.10
CA THR A 83 2.88 -17.91 7.11
C THR A 83 4.03 -18.90 7.20
N GLY A 84 3.78 -20.18 6.87
CA GLY A 84 4.82 -21.22 6.91
C GLY A 84 6.07 -20.85 6.08
N PRO A 85 7.25 -21.39 6.44
CA PRO A 85 8.54 -20.97 5.90
C PRO A 85 8.71 -21.14 4.37
N SER A 86 7.82 -21.85 3.68
CA SER A 86 7.86 -22.06 2.23
C SER A 86 6.79 -21.28 1.42
N ARG A 87 5.92 -20.49 2.06
CA ARG A 87 4.83 -19.78 1.39
C ARG A 87 5.00 -18.25 1.39
N PHE A 88 4.59 -17.60 0.29
CA PHE A 88 4.37 -16.16 0.31
C PHE A 88 3.34 -15.76 1.37
N SER A 89 3.47 -14.54 1.88
CA SER A 89 2.74 -14.01 3.05
C SER A 89 1.23 -13.88 2.87
N GLY A 90 0.72 -13.99 1.64
CA GLY A 90 -0.68 -13.72 1.34
C GLY A 90 -1.02 -12.24 1.30
N LEU A 91 -0.01 -11.37 1.30
CA LEU A 91 -0.13 -9.93 1.31
C LEU A 91 0.38 -9.35 0.00
N ARG A 92 -0.45 -8.52 -0.64
CA ARG A 92 -0.09 -7.70 -1.80
C ARG A 92 0.04 -6.26 -1.34
N PHE A 93 1.02 -5.53 -1.83
CA PHE A 93 1.16 -4.10 -1.57
C PHE A 93 1.05 -3.32 -2.88
N VAL A 94 0.09 -2.38 -2.94
CA VAL A 94 -0.13 -1.50 -4.08
C VAL A 94 0.05 -0.08 -3.62
N TYR A 95 0.87 0.71 -4.31
CA TYR A 95 1.16 2.09 -3.90
C TYR A 95 1.31 3.03 -5.09
N ALA A 96 1.07 4.31 -4.82
CA ALA A 96 1.34 5.43 -5.71
C ALA A 96 2.27 6.41 -5.00
N THR A 97 3.04 7.17 -5.78
CA THR A 97 3.90 8.22 -5.25
C THR A 97 4.11 9.32 -6.27
N ALA A 98 4.08 10.58 -5.79
CA ALA A 98 4.32 11.76 -6.62
C ALA A 98 5.78 11.91 -7.09
N SER A 99 6.70 11.06 -6.61
CA SER A 99 8.13 11.08 -7.00
C SER A 99 8.39 10.26 -8.26
N GLN A 100 9.29 10.72 -9.13
CA GLN A 100 9.70 10.00 -10.34
C GLN A 100 10.75 8.91 -10.09
N GLY A 101 11.27 8.78 -8.85
CA GLY A 101 12.30 7.78 -8.51
C GLY A 101 11.79 6.34 -8.60
N GLY A 102 12.63 5.39 -9.02
CA GLY A 102 12.27 3.98 -9.21
C GLY A 102 12.43 3.09 -7.96
N VAL A 103 12.08 1.82 -8.11
CA VAL A 103 12.34 0.77 -7.11
C VAL A 103 13.84 0.55 -6.98
N THR A 104 14.35 0.53 -5.74
CA THR A 104 15.76 0.22 -5.46
C THR A 104 15.95 -1.26 -5.12
N HIS A 105 17.20 -1.73 -5.16
CA HIS A 105 17.56 -3.08 -4.75
C HIS A 105 17.26 -3.35 -3.26
N VAL A 106 17.40 -2.32 -2.41
CA VAL A 106 17.07 -2.41 -0.97
C VAL A 106 15.57 -2.68 -0.81
N ASP A 107 14.74 -1.98 -1.58
CA ASP A 107 13.30 -2.18 -1.52
C ASP A 107 12.86 -3.55 -2.03
N ALA A 108 13.51 -4.06 -3.09
CA ALA A 108 13.28 -5.41 -3.58
C ALA A 108 13.65 -6.47 -2.54
N THR A 109 14.77 -6.27 -1.83
CA THR A 109 15.20 -7.14 -0.72
C THR A 109 14.16 -7.17 0.40
N GLU A 110 13.61 -6.01 0.78
CA GLU A 110 12.56 -5.96 1.79
C GLU A 110 11.27 -6.66 1.31
N ALA A 111 10.87 -6.49 0.05
CA ALA A 111 9.72 -7.23 -0.50
C ALA A 111 9.90 -8.75 -0.42
N VAL A 112 11.12 -9.24 -0.67
CA VAL A 112 11.49 -10.66 -0.53
C VAL A 112 11.47 -11.10 0.93
N ARG A 113 12.03 -10.30 1.85
CA ARG A 113 11.98 -10.57 3.31
C ARG A 113 10.55 -10.67 3.82
N LEU A 114 9.67 -9.80 3.34
CA LEU A 114 8.24 -9.77 3.64
C LEU A 114 7.45 -10.84 2.87
N ARG A 115 8.12 -11.52 1.94
CA ARG A 115 7.59 -12.62 1.10
C ARG A 115 6.28 -12.24 0.43
N MET A 116 6.20 -11.01 -0.08
CA MET A 116 4.97 -10.48 -0.64
C MET A 116 4.45 -11.34 -1.79
N ASP A 117 3.13 -11.49 -1.86
CA ASP A 117 2.48 -12.12 -3.01
C ASP A 117 2.63 -11.24 -4.27
N ALA A 118 2.59 -9.92 -4.09
CA ALA A 118 2.79 -8.95 -5.15
C ALA A 118 3.18 -7.58 -4.58
N TRP A 119 3.95 -6.83 -5.35
CA TRP A 119 4.29 -5.45 -5.07
C TRP A 119 4.14 -4.62 -6.34
N VAL A 120 3.22 -3.65 -6.31
CA VAL A 120 2.76 -2.95 -7.51
C VAL A 120 2.82 -1.45 -7.26
N ARG A 121 3.41 -0.74 -8.21
CA ARG A 121 3.34 0.72 -8.29
C ARG A 121 2.31 1.13 -9.36
N VAL A 122 1.52 2.15 -9.05
CA VAL A 122 0.58 2.83 -9.97
C VAL A 122 0.83 4.33 -10.06
#